data_AF-A0A4R2M6M4-F1
#
_entry.id   AF-A0A4R2M6M4-F1
#
_cell.length_a   1.000
_cell.length_b   1.000
_cell.length_c   1.000
_cell.angle_alpha   90.00
_cell.angle_beta   90.00
_cell.angle_gamma   90.00
#
_symmetry.space_group_name_H-M   'P 1'
#
loop_
_entity.id
_entity.type
_entity.pdbx_description
1 polymer ?
#
loop_
_entity_poly.entity_id
_entity_poly.type
_entity_poly.pdbx_seq_one_letter_code
_entity_poly.pdbx_strand_id
1 'polypeptide(L)'
;MKIAPWVKVPKQDAAIFERPFRVWKEIIDKAVAIPFTEGIFNVLDFSDEAIDIFYDWQNEDIERQNAITDEKMIDSRAAKVPLNTARLALIFQLFRWACDESHKDFVDAESVNSAIRMSDYFEKSYKRMDDLVSTEATDPVKKQVLDSLGNKFITAEAVKAGADFGFARRTVMYMLKDFCQRNFIIKDKQGNYEKVQK
;
A
#
# COMPACT_ATOMS: atom_id res chain seq x y z
N MET A 1 -13.92 11.00 32.92
CA MET A 1 -13.59 12.35 32.40
C MET A 1 -13.86 12.36 30.91
N LYS A 2 -14.73 13.24 30.38
CA LYS A 2 -14.96 13.33 28.93
C LYS A 2 -14.03 14.41 28.35
N ILE A 3 -13.19 14.05 27.39
CA ILE A 3 -12.36 15.00 26.65
C ILE A 3 -13.27 15.75 25.69
N ALA A 4 -13.24 17.08 25.72
CA ALA A 4 -14.05 17.91 24.85
C ALA A 4 -13.56 17.82 23.38
N PRO A 5 -14.47 17.90 22.39
CA PRO A 5 -14.10 17.91 20.99
C PRO A 5 -13.35 19.20 20.63
N TRP A 6 -12.41 19.11 19.69
CA TRP A 6 -11.73 20.26 19.11
C TRP A 6 -12.72 21.11 18.31
N VAL A 7 -12.80 22.41 18.58
CA VAL A 7 -13.70 23.35 17.89
C VAL A 7 -12.89 24.29 16.99
N LYS A 8 -13.34 24.48 15.75
CA LYS A 8 -12.73 25.42 14.79
C LYS A 8 -12.97 26.86 15.24
N VAL A 9 -11.92 27.54 15.72
CA VAL A 9 -12.00 28.95 16.14
C VAL A 9 -11.82 29.88 14.93
N PRO A 10 -12.77 30.78 14.62
CA PRO A 10 -12.65 31.75 13.51
C PRO A 10 -11.64 32.86 13.83
N LYS A 11 -10.80 33.22 12.85
CA LYS A 11 -9.73 34.26 12.92
C LYS A 11 -8.75 34.03 14.08
N GLN A 12 -7.68 33.31 13.75
CA GLN A 12 -6.70 32.81 14.71
C GLN A 12 -5.73 33.94 15.10
N ASP A 13 -5.92 34.50 16.30
CA ASP A 13 -4.92 35.39 16.89
C ASP A 13 -3.59 34.66 17.04
N ALA A 14 -2.54 35.28 16.51
CA ALA A 14 -1.14 34.87 16.61
C ALA A 14 -0.58 35.00 18.04
N ALA A 15 -1.39 34.82 19.08
CA ALA A 15 -0.98 34.94 20.48
C ALA A 15 -1.10 33.60 21.26
N ILE A 16 -1.66 32.56 20.67
CA ILE A 16 -1.78 31.25 21.33
C ILE A 16 -0.50 30.44 21.11
N PHE A 17 0.28 30.27 22.17
CA PHE A 17 1.59 29.60 22.18
C PHE A 17 1.53 28.08 21.94
N GLU A 18 0.41 27.42 22.25
CA GLU A 18 0.23 25.96 22.12
C GLU A 18 -0.34 25.53 20.75
N ARG A 19 0.10 26.15 19.64
CA ARG A 19 -0.38 25.78 18.31
C ARG A 19 0.65 24.91 17.58
N PRO A 20 0.26 23.70 17.11
CA PRO A 20 1.15 22.84 16.30
C PRO A 20 1.80 23.57 15.12
N PHE A 21 1.04 24.47 14.48
CA PHE A 21 1.50 25.25 13.32
C PHE A 21 2.68 26.20 13.61
N ARG A 22 2.86 26.66 14.86
CA ARG A 22 4.03 27.48 15.23
C ARG A 22 5.31 26.68 15.22
N VAL A 23 5.25 25.47 15.79
CA VAL A 23 6.34 24.49 15.75
C VAL A 23 6.67 24.13 14.30
N TRP A 24 5.66 24.02 13.43
CA TRP A 24 5.90 23.74 12.01
C TRP A 24 6.68 24.84 11.31
N LYS A 25 6.40 26.12 11.62
CA LYS A 25 7.16 27.23 11.03
C LYS A 25 8.64 27.12 11.41
N GLU A 26 8.95 26.88 12.68
CA GLU A 26 10.34 26.75 13.16
C GLU A 26 11.06 25.56 12.52
N ILE A 27 10.40 24.41 12.42
CA ILE A 27 10.92 23.21 11.75
C ILE A 27 11.21 23.49 10.28
N ILE A 28 10.25 24.11 9.56
CA ILE A 28 10.39 24.42 8.13
C ILE A 28 11.51 25.44 7.92
N ASP A 29 11.57 26.49 8.75
CA ASP A 29 12.60 27.52 8.67
C ASP A 29 14.00 26.90 8.88
N LYS A 30 14.16 25.95 9.84
CA LYS A 30 15.42 25.19 10.02
C LYS A 30 15.77 24.35 8.80
N ALA A 31 14.81 23.63 8.22
CA ALA A 31 15.04 22.75 7.06
C ALA A 31 15.40 23.56 5.79
N VAL A 32 14.75 24.69 5.55
CA VAL A 32 15.01 25.57 4.39
C VAL A 32 16.31 26.36 4.54
N ALA A 33 16.77 26.60 5.79
CA ALA A 33 18.04 27.26 6.06
C ALA A 33 19.28 26.37 5.78
N ILE A 34 19.11 25.10 5.40
CA ILE A 34 20.23 24.24 5.00
C ILE A 34 20.92 24.87 3.78
N PRO A 35 22.22 25.20 3.88
CA PRO A 35 22.91 25.89 2.80
C PRO A 35 22.96 25.01 1.54
N PHE A 36 22.46 25.57 0.44
CA PHE A 36 22.62 25.02 -0.89
C PHE A 36 23.71 25.83 -1.61
N THR A 37 24.85 25.21 -1.85
CA THR A 37 25.92 25.82 -2.66
C THR A 37 25.95 25.10 -4.00
N GLU A 38 25.67 25.83 -5.08
CA GLU A 38 25.76 25.28 -6.44
C GLU A 38 27.14 24.64 -6.66
N GLY A 39 27.16 23.37 -7.05
CA GLY A 39 28.39 22.60 -7.30
C GLY A 39 28.96 21.83 -6.11
N ILE A 40 28.44 21.99 -4.89
CA ILE A 40 28.74 21.12 -3.74
C ILE A 40 27.52 20.24 -3.49
N PHE A 41 27.64 18.95 -3.81
CA PHE A 41 26.61 17.97 -3.50
C PHE A 41 26.73 17.59 -2.02
N ASN A 42 25.81 18.09 -1.19
CA ASN A 42 25.64 17.58 0.17
C ASN A 42 24.94 16.22 0.09
N VAL A 43 25.71 15.16 -0.18
CA VAL A 43 25.23 13.78 -0.14
C VAL A 43 25.28 13.33 1.32
N LEU A 44 24.12 13.00 1.89
CA LEU A 44 24.04 12.31 3.18
C LEU A 44 24.06 10.82 2.89
N ASP A 45 25.16 10.17 3.24
CA ASP A 45 25.26 8.72 3.21
C ASP A 45 24.44 8.11 4.36
N PHE A 46 24.19 6.81 4.26
CA PHE A 46 23.67 6.02 5.38
C PHE A 46 24.82 5.71 6.35
N SER A 47 24.53 5.60 7.64
CA SER A 47 25.48 4.94 8.55
C SER A 47 25.65 3.46 8.18
N ASP A 48 26.72 2.83 8.64
CA ASP A 48 26.98 1.40 8.41
C ASP A 48 25.79 0.53 8.88
N GLU A 49 25.22 0.83 10.05
CA GLU A 49 24.03 0.14 10.55
C GLU A 49 22.79 0.41 9.67
N ALA A 50 22.61 1.65 9.22
CA ALA A 50 21.44 2.04 8.44
C ALA A 50 21.43 1.41 7.05
N ILE A 51 22.60 1.26 6.42
CA ILE A 51 22.72 0.62 5.10
C ILE A 51 22.49 -0.88 5.18
N ASP A 52 22.98 -1.55 6.24
CA ASP A 52 22.73 -2.97 6.47
C ASP A 52 21.22 -3.24 6.63
N ILE A 53 20.53 -2.45 7.47
CA ILE A 53 19.07 -2.56 7.65
C ILE A 53 18.32 -2.36 6.33
N PHE A 54 18.72 -1.34 5.55
CA PHE A 54 18.07 -1.05 4.29
C PHE A 54 18.26 -2.17 3.26
N TYR A 55 19.46 -2.74 3.17
CA TYR A 55 19.76 -3.84 2.25
C TYR A 55 19.10 -5.14 2.68
N ASP A 56 19.07 -5.48 3.95
CA ASP A 56 18.37 -6.67 4.45
C ASP A 56 16.88 -6.59 4.10
N TRP A 57 16.23 -5.47 4.39
CA TRP A 57 14.83 -5.23 4.02
C TRP A 57 14.59 -5.33 2.51
N GLN A 58 15.49 -4.76 1.69
CA GLN A 58 15.36 -4.83 0.23
C GLN A 58 15.56 -6.25 -0.30
N ASN A 59 16.52 -6.99 0.24
CA ASN A 59 16.83 -8.36 -0.16
C ASN A 59 15.67 -9.31 0.19
N GLU A 60 15.02 -9.13 1.34
CA GLU A 60 13.80 -9.87 1.69
C GLU A 60 12.68 -9.68 0.65
N ASP A 61 12.52 -8.46 0.10
CA ASP A 61 11.55 -8.23 -0.97
C ASP A 61 11.97 -8.89 -2.29
N ILE A 62 13.26 -8.79 -2.66
CA ILE A 62 13.82 -9.43 -3.86
C ILE A 62 13.63 -10.95 -3.80
N GLU A 63 13.92 -11.59 -2.67
CA GLU A 63 13.72 -13.02 -2.48
C GLU A 63 12.25 -13.41 -2.63
N ARG A 64 11.33 -12.62 -2.03
CA ARG A 64 9.88 -12.83 -2.20
C ARG A 64 9.45 -12.71 -3.65
N GLN A 65 10.02 -11.79 -4.43
CA GLN A 65 9.71 -11.62 -5.84
C GLN A 65 10.26 -12.75 -6.70
N ASN A 66 11.50 -13.18 -6.45
CA ASN A 66 12.13 -14.26 -7.19
C ASN A 66 11.43 -15.61 -6.97
N ALA A 67 10.69 -15.77 -5.87
CA ALA A 67 9.85 -16.94 -5.64
C ALA A 67 8.57 -16.99 -6.51
N ILE A 68 8.22 -15.89 -7.21
CA ILE A 68 7.05 -15.83 -8.08
C ILE A 68 7.35 -16.51 -9.42
N THR A 69 6.68 -17.63 -9.69
CA THR A 69 6.87 -18.40 -10.94
C THR A 69 6.00 -17.88 -12.09
N ASP A 70 4.84 -17.27 -11.80
CA ASP A 70 3.97 -16.68 -12.82
C ASP A 70 4.35 -15.21 -13.04
N GLU A 71 4.98 -14.90 -14.17
CA GLU A 71 5.39 -13.54 -14.55
C GLU A 71 4.25 -12.51 -14.46
N LYS A 72 2.98 -12.94 -14.63
CA LYS A 72 1.82 -12.05 -14.54
C LYS A 72 1.52 -11.58 -13.13
N MET A 73 2.08 -12.25 -12.13
CA MET A 73 1.95 -11.89 -10.72
C MET A 73 3.09 -10.98 -10.24
N ILE A 74 4.04 -10.64 -11.11
CA ILE A 74 5.14 -9.72 -10.77
C ILE A 74 4.62 -8.29 -10.75
N ASP A 75 4.69 -7.66 -9.58
CA ASP A 75 4.32 -6.26 -9.42
C ASP A 75 5.49 -5.33 -9.78
N SER A 76 5.42 -4.74 -10.97
CA SER A 76 6.43 -3.78 -11.45
C SER A 76 6.59 -2.53 -10.57
N ARG A 77 5.62 -2.17 -9.72
CA ARG A 77 5.74 -1.02 -8.81
C ARG A 77 6.85 -1.20 -7.79
N ALA A 78 7.07 -2.44 -7.36
CA ALA A 78 8.02 -2.77 -6.32
C ALA A 78 9.46 -2.34 -6.69
N ALA A 79 9.81 -2.30 -7.97
CA ALA A 79 11.10 -1.78 -8.43
C ALA A 79 11.36 -0.31 -8.01
N LYS A 80 10.31 0.48 -7.73
CA LYS A 80 10.43 1.88 -7.29
C LYS A 80 10.40 2.04 -5.76
N VAL A 81 10.01 0.99 -5.04
CA VAL A 81 9.83 1.03 -3.58
C VAL A 81 11.14 1.35 -2.86
N PRO A 82 12.30 0.73 -3.18
CA PRO A 82 13.56 1.05 -2.51
C PRO A 82 13.94 2.53 -2.62
N LEU A 83 13.88 3.10 -3.84
CA LEU A 83 14.24 4.50 -4.05
C LEU A 83 13.32 5.46 -3.28
N ASN A 84 12.02 5.15 -3.19
CA ASN A 84 11.08 5.96 -2.43
C ASN A 84 11.29 5.82 -0.91
N THR A 85 11.59 4.61 -0.41
CA THR A 85 11.94 4.38 0.99
C THR A 85 13.22 5.15 1.36
N ALA A 86 14.26 5.14 0.52
CA ALA A 86 15.48 5.91 0.76
C ALA A 86 15.21 7.43 0.83
N ARG A 87 14.33 7.95 -0.03
CA ARG A 87 13.88 9.36 0.04
C ARG A 87 13.15 9.66 1.33
N LEU A 88 12.28 8.76 1.79
CA LEU A 88 11.60 8.91 3.08
C LEU A 88 12.60 8.90 4.24
N ALA A 89 13.64 8.07 4.19
CA ALA A 89 14.68 8.03 5.23
C ALA A 89 15.41 9.37 5.34
N LEU A 90 15.78 9.99 4.20
CA LEU A 90 16.35 11.33 4.18
C LEU A 90 15.39 12.37 4.77
N ILE A 91 14.12 12.33 4.39
CA ILE A 91 13.08 13.23 4.92
C ILE A 91 12.97 13.08 6.43
N PHE A 92 12.91 11.85 6.95
CA PHE A 92 12.86 11.58 8.39
C PHE A 92 14.12 12.09 9.10
N GLN A 93 15.31 11.86 8.55
CA GLN A 93 16.56 12.36 9.12
C GLN A 93 16.54 13.89 9.27
N LEU A 94 16.17 14.60 8.20
CA LEU A 94 16.17 16.07 8.19
C LEU A 94 15.11 16.65 9.14
N PHE A 95 13.92 16.05 9.20
CA PHE A 95 12.87 16.54 10.10
C PHE A 95 13.15 16.20 11.56
N ARG A 96 13.71 15.03 11.85
CA ARG A 96 14.19 14.72 13.21
C ARG A 96 15.27 15.69 13.65
N TRP A 97 16.23 16.00 12.78
CA TRP A 97 17.22 17.05 13.05
C TRP A 97 16.57 18.41 13.31
N ALA A 98 15.61 18.83 12.49
CA ALA A 98 14.91 20.10 12.69
C ALA A 98 14.11 20.13 14.02
N CYS A 99 13.64 18.98 14.49
CA CYS A 99 13.00 18.78 15.79
C CYS A 99 13.99 18.57 16.96
N ASP A 100 15.30 18.66 16.72
CA ASP A 100 16.36 18.39 17.71
C ASP A 100 16.36 16.94 18.24
N GLU A 101 15.88 15.98 17.43
CA GLU A 101 15.79 14.55 17.71
C GLU A 101 16.90 13.71 17.03
N SER A 102 17.71 14.33 16.17
CA SER A 102 18.88 13.71 15.51
C SER A 102 19.85 14.76 14.95
N HIS A 103 20.86 14.33 14.21
CA HIS A 103 21.83 15.14 13.47
C HIS A 103 21.53 15.18 11.97
N LYS A 104 22.37 15.88 11.19
CA LYS A 104 22.22 16.01 9.72
C LYS A 104 23.45 15.57 8.92
N ASP A 105 24.35 14.81 9.56
CA ASP A 105 25.63 14.41 8.95
C ASP A 105 25.47 13.17 8.06
N PHE A 106 24.65 12.21 8.48
CA PHE A 106 24.29 10.99 7.76
C PHE A 106 22.86 10.58 8.13
N VAL A 107 22.29 9.62 7.39
CA VAL A 107 21.00 9.00 7.72
C VAL A 107 21.25 7.83 8.67
N ASP A 108 20.64 7.90 9.85
CA ASP A 108 20.76 6.90 10.89
C ASP A 108 19.73 5.75 10.77
N ALA A 109 19.94 4.70 11.57
CA ALA A 109 19.09 3.52 11.57
C ALA A 109 17.64 3.80 11.96
N GLU A 110 17.38 4.77 12.83
CA GLU A 110 16.04 5.12 13.26
C GLU A 110 15.24 5.82 12.15
N SER A 111 15.90 6.65 11.34
CA SER A 111 15.33 7.27 10.15
C SER A 111 15.02 6.24 9.06
N VAL A 112 15.91 5.25 8.84
CA VAL A 112 15.66 4.12 7.91
C VAL A 112 14.50 3.25 8.39
N ASN A 113 14.48 2.86 9.66
CA ASN A 113 13.38 2.07 10.22
C ASN A 113 12.03 2.79 10.12
N SER A 114 12.01 4.11 10.35
CA SER A 114 10.81 4.94 10.19
C SER A 114 10.34 4.97 8.73
N ALA A 115 11.27 5.07 7.77
CA ALA A 115 10.99 4.99 6.35
C ALA A 115 10.41 3.65 5.92
N ILE A 116 11.00 2.54 6.39
CA ILE A 116 10.52 1.18 6.13
C ILE A 116 9.08 1.02 6.66
N ARG A 117 8.81 1.43 7.90
CA ARG A 117 7.47 1.36 8.50
C ARG A 117 6.43 2.14 7.68
N MET A 118 6.80 3.34 7.20
CA MET A 118 5.91 4.15 6.37
C MET A 118 5.67 3.51 4.99
N SER A 119 6.72 2.96 4.38
CA SER A 119 6.65 2.26 3.10
C SER A 119 5.74 1.02 3.19
N ASP A 120 5.93 0.21 4.24
CA ASP A 120 5.09 -0.95 4.55
C ASP A 120 3.63 -0.57 4.78
N TYR A 121 3.38 0.55 5.46
CA TYR A 121 2.03 1.05 5.66
C TYR A 121 1.34 1.39 4.33
N PHE A 122 2.04 2.08 3.43
CA PHE A 122 1.51 2.41 2.12
C PHE A 122 1.25 1.16 1.28
N GLU A 123 2.17 0.19 1.29
CA GLU A 123 2.01 -1.04 0.53
C GLU A 123 0.87 -1.92 1.07
N LYS A 124 0.74 -2.03 2.40
CA LYS A 124 -0.41 -2.70 3.04
C LYS A 124 -1.73 -2.00 2.73
N SER A 125 -1.73 -0.67 2.64
CA SER A 125 -2.91 0.11 2.30
C SER A 125 -3.29 -0.06 0.83
N TYR A 126 -2.31 -0.08 -0.07
CA TYR A 126 -2.49 -0.37 -1.48
C TYR A 126 -3.12 -1.75 -1.67
N LYS A 127 -2.54 -2.81 -1.09
CA LYS A 127 -3.07 -4.18 -1.19
C LYS A 127 -4.51 -4.26 -0.72
N ARG A 128 -4.84 -3.59 0.38
CA ARG A 128 -6.22 -3.54 0.89
C ARG A 128 -7.18 -2.86 -0.08
N MET A 129 -6.76 -1.76 -0.71
CA MET A 129 -7.56 -1.08 -1.73
C MET A 129 -7.68 -1.92 -3.00
N ASP A 130 -6.60 -2.56 -3.45
CA ASP A 130 -6.59 -3.42 -4.63
C ASP A 130 -7.49 -4.64 -4.45
N ASP A 131 -7.48 -5.26 -3.25
CA ASP A 131 -8.39 -6.33 -2.87
C ASP A 131 -9.87 -5.87 -2.91
N LEU A 132 -10.16 -4.68 -2.37
CA LEU A 132 -11.50 -4.09 -2.37
C LEU A 132 -11.97 -3.80 -3.80
N VAL A 133 -11.14 -3.12 -4.59
CA VAL A 133 -11.43 -2.80 -5.99
C VAL A 133 -11.60 -4.08 -6.80
N SER A 134 -10.74 -5.08 -6.63
CA SER A 134 -10.85 -6.37 -7.33
C SER A 134 -12.11 -7.14 -6.94
N THR A 135 -12.55 -7.00 -5.68
CA THR A 135 -13.79 -7.60 -5.16
C THR A 135 -15.04 -6.86 -5.67
N GLU A 136 -15.00 -5.54 -5.79
CA GLU A 136 -16.12 -4.69 -6.23
C GLU A 136 -16.20 -4.53 -7.76
N ALA A 137 -15.08 -4.70 -8.48
CA ALA A 137 -15.01 -4.59 -9.94
C ALA A 137 -15.61 -5.82 -10.66
N THR A 138 -16.22 -6.75 -9.94
CA THR A 138 -17.07 -7.76 -10.58
C THR A 138 -18.35 -7.10 -11.03
N ASP A 139 -18.57 -7.11 -12.35
CA ASP A 139 -19.82 -6.70 -12.99
C ASP A 139 -21.03 -7.17 -12.15
N PRO A 140 -21.90 -6.25 -11.69
CA PRO A 140 -23.02 -6.57 -10.80
C PRO A 140 -23.87 -7.73 -11.29
N VAL A 141 -24.05 -7.86 -12.61
CA VAL A 141 -24.84 -8.94 -13.22
C VAL A 141 -24.13 -10.29 -13.08
N LYS A 142 -22.80 -10.32 -13.24
CA LYS A 142 -22.01 -11.54 -13.02
C LYS A 142 -22.07 -11.97 -11.56
N LYS A 143 -22.01 -11.01 -10.63
CA LYS A 143 -22.14 -11.29 -9.20
C LYS A 143 -23.52 -11.88 -8.87
N GLN A 144 -24.59 -11.36 -9.46
CA GLN A 144 -25.94 -11.93 -9.31
C GLN A 144 -26.04 -13.37 -9.83
N VAL A 145 -25.40 -13.70 -10.95
CA VAL A 145 -25.31 -15.09 -11.44
C VAL A 145 -24.63 -15.96 -10.40
N LEU A 146 -23.51 -15.51 -9.83
CA LEU A 146 -22.82 -16.25 -8.77
C LEU A 146 -23.71 -16.41 -7.53
N ASP A 147 -24.37 -15.35 -7.08
CA ASP A 147 -25.23 -15.34 -5.90
C ASP A 147 -26.42 -16.29 -6.03
N SER A 148 -26.96 -16.49 -7.24
CA SER A 148 -28.04 -17.45 -7.52
C SER A 148 -27.64 -18.93 -7.40
N LEU A 149 -26.34 -19.24 -7.43
CA LEU A 149 -25.85 -20.61 -7.35
C LEU A 149 -25.73 -21.08 -5.90
N GLY A 150 -25.84 -22.40 -5.67
CA GLY A 150 -25.56 -23.00 -4.37
C GLY A 150 -24.10 -22.83 -3.92
N ASN A 151 -23.81 -23.19 -2.66
CA ASN A 151 -22.43 -23.16 -2.15
C ASN A 151 -21.51 -24.12 -2.93
N LYS A 152 -22.06 -25.24 -3.42
CA LYS A 152 -21.42 -26.16 -4.36
C LYS A 152 -22.27 -26.22 -5.62
N PHE A 153 -21.64 -26.15 -6.79
CA PHE A 153 -22.35 -26.19 -8.06
C PHE A 153 -21.48 -26.77 -9.19
N ILE A 154 -22.12 -27.22 -10.26
CA ILE A 154 -21.45 -27.72 -11.47
C ILE A 154 -21.54 -26.73 -12.63
N THR A 155 -20.68 -26.90 -13.64
CA THR A 155 -20.69 -26.06 -14.85
C THR A 155 -22.07 -25.98 -15.51
N ALA A 156 -22.84 -27.07 -15.51
CA ALA A 156 -24.17 -27.07 -16.10
C ALA A 156 -25.15 -26.12 -15.38
N GLU A 157 -25.08 -26.07 -14.04
CA GLU A 157 -25.88 -25.16 -13.22
C GLU A 157 -25.47 -23.71 -13.42
N ALA A 158 -24.16 -23.44 -13.46
CA ALA A 158 -23.65 -22.11 -13.76
C ALA A 158 -24.06 -21.62 -15.16
N VAL A 159 -24.07 -22.51 -16.16
CA VAL A 159 -24.51 -22.17 -17.53
C VAL A 159 -26.00 -21.91 -17.57
N LYS A 160 -26.80 -22.67 -16.82
CA LYS A 160 -28.25 -22.44 -16.71
C LYS A 160 -28.54 -21.10 -16.04
N ALA A 161 -27.92 -20.84 -14.87
CA ALA A 161 -28.05 -19.57 -14.17
C ALA A 161 -27.61 -18.41 -15.07
N GLY A 162 -26.45 -18.50 -15.73
CA GLY A 162 -26.00 -17.45 -16.66
C GLY A 162 -26.96 -17.20 -17.82
N ALA A 163 -27.62 -18.24 -18.35
CA ALA A 163 -28.62 -18.09 -19.40
C ALA A 163 -29.85 -17.32 -18.92
N ASP A 164 -30.26 -17.48 -17.66
CA ASP A 164 -31.36 -16.71 -17.06
C ASP A 164 -31.05 -15.20 -17.00
N PHE A 165 -29.77 -14.82 -17.01
CA PHE A 165 -29.28 -13.45 -17.12
C PHE A 165 -28.83 -13.05 -18.54
N GLY A 166 -29.15 -13.84 -19.56
CA GLY A 166 -28.87 -13.55 -20.97
C GLY A 166 -27.43 -13.84 -21.42
N PHE A 167 -26.62 -14.54 -20.62
CA PHE A 167 -25.26 -14.89 -20.99
C PHE A 167 -25.20 -16.16 -21.85
N ALA A 168 -24.43 -16.10 -22.94
CA ALA A 168 -24.05 -17.28 -23.69
C ALA A 168 -23.12 -18.19 -22.86
N ARG A 169 -23.16 -19.51 -23.12
CA ARG A 169 -22.30 -20.51 -22.46
C ARG A 169 -20.83 -20.09 -22.43
N ARG A 170 -20.31 -19.54 -23.53
CA ARG A 170 -18.91 -19.10 -23.62
C ARG A 170 -18.59 -17.99 -22.61
N THR A 171 -19.50 -17.04 -22.41
CA THR A 171 -19.36 -15.96 -21.43
C THR A 171 -19.36 -16.50 -20.01
N VAL A 172 -20.21 -17.49 -19.71
CA VAL A 172 -20.22 -18.16 -18.40
C VAL A 172 -18.91 -18.88 -18.14
N MET A 173 -18.31 -19.54 -19.15
CA MET A 173 -17.02 -20.19 -18.96
C MET A 173 -15.89 -19.20 -18.65
N TYR A 174 -15.90 -18.02 -19.28
CA TYR A 174 -14.95 -16.94 -18.91
C TYR A 174 -15.23 -16.38 -17.52
N MET A 175 -16.50 -16.23 -17.15
CA MET A 175 -16.93 -15.79 -15.82
C MET A 175 -16.43 -16.74 -14.72
N LEU A 176 -16.59 -18.06 -14.91
CA LEU A 176 -16.08 -19.05 -13.94
C LEU A 176 -14.55 -18.99 -13.82
N LYS A 177 -13.84 -18.74 -14.92
CA LYS A 177 -12.38 -18.56 -14.89
C LYS A 177 -11.98 -17.31 -14.10
N ASP A 178 -12.66 -16.19 -14.32
CA ASP A 178 -12.45 -14.93 -13.59
C ASP A 178 -12.77 -15.10 -12.10
N PHE A 179 -13.85 -15.80 -11.74
CA PHE A 179 -14.19 -16.10 -10.35
C PHE A 179 -13.15 -16.98 -9.64
N CYS A 180 -12.56 -17.96 -10.33
CA CYS A 180 -11.43 -18.73 -9.78
C CYS A 180 -10.21 -17.83 -9.56
N GLN A 181 -9.88 -16.95 -10.52
CA GLN A 181 -8.72 -16.05 -10.42
C GLN A 181 -8.86 -15.04 -9.29
N ARG A 182 -10.07 -14.54 -9.04
CA ARG A 182 -10.40 -13.60 -7.96
C ARG A 182 -10.75 -14.29 -6.63
N ASN A 183 -10.58 -15.61 -6.55
CA ASN A 183 -10.83 -16.41 -5.36
C ASN A 183 -12.27 -16.28 -4.79
N PHE A 184 -13.26 -16.09 -5.66
CA PHE A 184 -14.67 -16.17 -5.29
C PHE A 184 -15.16 -17.62 -5.21
N ILE A 185 -14.56 -18.50 -6.02
CA ILE A 185 -14.86 -19.93 -6.07
C ILE A 185 -13.57 -20.74 -6.19
N ILE A 186 -13.58 -21.95 -5.66
CA ILE A 186 -12.52 -22.96 -5.81
C ILE A 186 -13.03 -24.04 -6.75
N LYS A 187 -12.19 -24.45 -7.71
CA LYS A 187 -12.48 -25.57 -8.60
C LYS A 187 -11.94 -26.86 -7.97
N ASP A 188 -12.78 -27.59 -7.27
CA ASP A 188 -12.45 -28.87 -6.61
C ASP A 188 -12.01 -29.93 -7.64
N LYS A 189 -12.81 -30.11 -8.70
CA LYS A 189 -12.52 -31.04 -9.80
C LYS A 189 -13.10 -30.54 -11.11
N GLN A 190 -12.82 -31.24 -12.21
CA GLN A 190 -13.30 -30.85 -13.55
C GLN A 190 -14.82 -30.58 -13.53
N GLY A 191 -15.20 -29.33 -13.78
CA GLY A 191 -16.58 -28.87 -13.85
C GLY A 191 -17.34 -28.76 -12.52
N ASN A 192 -16.67 -28.86 -11.36
CA ASN A 192 -17.28 -28.71 -10.04
C ASN A 192 -16.62 -27.54 -9.30
N TYR A 193 -17.43 -26.72 -8.64
CA TYR A 193 -16.99 -25.48 -7.98
C TYR A 193 -17.62 -25.37 -6.59
N GLU A 194 -16.89 -24.73 -5.68
CA GLU A 194 -17.35 -24.37 -4.33
C GLU A 194 -17.10 -22.89 -4.08
N LYS A 195 -18.08 -22.18 -3.51
CA LYS A 195 -17.94 -20.77 -3.14
C LYS A 195 -17.00 -20.62 -1.95
N VAL A 196 -16.12 -19.62 -2.02
CA VAL A 196 -15.29 -19.23 -0.89
C VAL A 196 -16.17 -18.39 0.05
N GLN A 197 -16.52 -18.95 1.21
CA GLN A 197 -17.26 -18.20 2.23
C GLN A 197 -16.35 -17.08 2.77
N LYS A 198 -16.79 -15.82 2.63
CA LYS A 198 -16.30 -14.69 3.41
C LYS A 198 -17.32 -14.37 4.50
#